data_AF-A0A963H9D5-F1
#
_entry.id   AF-A0A963H9D5-F1
#
_cell.length_a   1.000
_cell.length_b   1.000
_cell.length_c   1.000
_cell.angle_alpha   90.00
_cell.angle_beta   90.00
_cell.angle_gamma   90.00
#
_symmetry.space_group_name_H-M   'P 1'
#
loop_
_entity.id
_entity.type
_entity.pdbx_description
1 polymer ?
#
loop_
_entity_poly.entity_id
_entity_poly.type
_entity_poly.pdbx_seq_one_letter_code
_entity_poly.pdbx_strand_id
1 'polypeptide(L)' 'MSKAFTTESAADDDDESEGLDPSFRLPAGTRNYITPGGHARLRAELEQLVRVERPQVVSVVQWAASNGDRSENADYIYG' A
#
# COMPACT_ATOMS: atom_id res chain seq x y z
N MET A 1 -0.83 41.34 -4.32
CA MET A 1 -1.39 40.77 -3.08
C MET A 1 -2.27 39.59 -3.45
N SER A 2 -1.84 38.39 -3.03
CA SER A 2 -2.53 37.09 -3.04
C SER A 2 -3.20 36.59 -4.32
N LYS A 3 -2.39 36.13 -5.29
CA LYS A 3 -2.70 34.94 -6.10
C LYS A 3 -2.24 33.71 -5.28
N ALA A 4 -3.01 33.32 -4.26
CA ALA A 4 -2.64 32.25 -3.34
C ALA A 4 -3.70 31.15 -3.24
N PHE A 5 -4.42 30.89 -4.34
CA PHE A 5 -5.25 29.71 -4.49
C PHE A 5 -5.19 29.26 -5.95
N THR A 6 -4.03 28.76 -6.37
CA THR A 6 -3.92 27.89 -7.54
C THR A 6 -4.52 26.54 -7.16
N THR A 7 -5.70 26.25 -7.69
CA THR A 7 -6.22 24.88 -7.83
C THR A 7 -5.39 24.19 -8.92
N GLU A 8 -4.22 23.69 -8.55
CA GLU A 8 -3.45 22.73 -9.36
C GLU A 8 -3.41 21.41 -8.58
N SER A 9 -4.52 20.66 -8.62
CA SER A 9 -4.54 19.17 -8.54
C SER A 9 -5.97 18.59 -8.64
N ALA A 10 -6.92 19.27 -9.27
CA ALA A 10 -8.25 18.68 -9.53
C ALA A 10 -8.27 17.75 -10.75
N ALA A 11 -7.10 17.42 -11.30
CA ALA A 11 -6.93 16.64 -12.52
C ALA A 11 -5.78 15.64 -12.34
N ASP A 12 -5.93 14.72 -11.38
CA ASP A 12 -5.14 13.47 -11.35
C ASP A 12 -5.77 12.35 -10.50
N ASP A 13 -7.07 12.43 -10.16
CA ASP A 13 -7.74 11.43 -9.30
C ASP A 13 -8.48 10.34 -10.10
N ASP A 14 -8.48 10.41 -11.45
CA ASP A 14 -9.20 9.46 -12.29
C ASP A 14 -8.42 8.14 -12.52
N ASP A 15 -7.10 8.11 -12.34
CA ASP A 15 -6.25 6.96 -12.72
C ASP A 15 -6.14 5.89 -11.60
N GLU A 16 -6.19 6.29 -10.32
CA GLU A 16 -5.99 5.38 -9.17
C GLU A 16 -7.20 4.46 -8.87
N SER A 17 -8.35 4.71 -9.52
CA SER A 17 -9.60 3.97 -9.26
C SER A 17 -9.97 2.92 -10.32
N GLU A 18 -9.26 2.87 -11.46
CA GLU A 18 -9.63 2.04 -12.61
C GLU A 18 -9.60 0.52 -12.32
N GLY A 19 -8.85 0.08 -11.31
CA GLY A 19 -8.75 -1.32 -10.89
C GLY A 19 -9.60 -1.73 -9.68
N LEU A 20 -10.29 -0.78 -9.04
CA LEU A 20 -11.06 -1.06 -7.82
C LEU A 20 -12.43 -1.66 -8.17
N ASP A 21 -12.93 -2.56 -7.33
CA ASP A 21 -14.32 -3.01 -7.40
C ASP A 21 -15.25 -1.77 -7.36
N PRO A 22 -16.31 -1.71 -8.18
CA PRO A 22 -17.23 -0.57 -8.22
C PRO A 22 -17.79 -0.16 -6.85
N SER A 23 -17.89 -1.10 -5.91
CA SER A 23 -18.34 -0.84 -4.54
C SER A 23 -17.33 -0.06 -3.67
N PHE A 24 -16.05 -0.08 -4.01
CA PHE A 24 -14.99 0.64 -3.30
C PHE A 24 -14.62 1.99 -3.94
N ARG A 25 -15.24 2.34 -5.08
CA ARG A 25 -14.99 3.60 -5.76
C ARG A 25 -15.74 4.73 -5.08
N LEU A 26 -15.00 5.78 -4.76
CA LEU A 26 -15.58 7.04 -4.33
C LEU A 26 -16.18 7.76 -5.57
N PRO A 27 -17.34 8.43 -5.46
CA PRO A 27 -17.89 9.19 -6.58
C PRO A 27 -16.91 10.26 -7.05
N ALA A 28 -16.84 10.50 -8.37
CA ALA A 28 -15.96 11.49 -8.96
C ALA A 28 -16.15 12.87 -8.29
N GLY A 29 -15.04 13.51 -7.92
CA GLY A 29 -15.04 14.80 -7.24
C GLY A 29 -15.25 14.74 -5.71
N THR A 30 -15.36 13.55 -5.12
CA THR A 30 -15.36 13.39 -3.66
C THR A 30 -13.93 13.23 -3.14
N ARG A 31 -13.62 13.88 -2.00
CA ARG A 31 -12.29 13.84 -1.39
C ARG A 31 -12.22 12.74 -0.32
N ASN A 32 -11.18 11.91 -0.39
CA ASN A 32 -10.95 10.83 0.57
C ASN A 32 -10.26 11.34 1.86
N TYR A 33 -11.04 11.94 2.75
CA TYR A 33 -10.51 12.51 4.00
C TYR A 33 -10.30 11.45 5.09
N ILE A 34 -9.20 11.57 5.83
CA ILE A 34 -8.89 10.75 7.00
C ILE A 34 -8.64 11.63 8.22
N THR A 35 -8.97 11.14 9.41
CA THR A 35 -8.62 11.83 10.66
C THR A 35 -7.11 11.76 10.90
N PRO A 36 -6.51 12.77 11.57
CA PRO A 36 -5.08 12.72 11.90
C PRO A 36 -4.68 11.48 12.70
N GLY A 37 -5.55 11.04 13.63
CA GLY A 37 -5.33 9.82 14.41
C GLY A 37 -5.42 8.54 13.58
N GLY A 38 -6.36 8.47 12.62
CA GLY A 38 -6.44 7.36 11.66
C GLY A 38 -5.19 7.27 10.80
N HIS A 39 -4.73 8.40 10.26
CA HIS A 39 -3.51 8.47 9.48
C HIS A 39 -2.26 8.06 10.28
N ALA A 40 -2.15 8.49 11.54
CA ALA A 40 -1.04 8.09 12.41
C ALA A 40 -1.01 6.56 12.65
N ARG A 41 -2.18 5.93 12.84
CA ARG A 41 -2.29 4.47 13.00
C ARG A 41 -1.87 3.71 11.75
N LEU A 42 -2.41 4.09 10.59
CA LEU A 42 -2.04 3.45 9.32
C LEU A 42 -0.55 3.61 9.02
N ARG A 43 0.04 4.77 9.34
CA ARG A 43 1.48 4.99 9.19
C ARG A 43 2.30 4.07 10.09
N ALA A 44 1.90 3.92 11.36
CA ALA A 44 2.59 3.06 12.31
C ALA A 44 2.50 1.58 11.89
N GLU A 45 1.35 1.14 11.43
CA GLU A 45 1.14 -0.21 10.90
C GLU A 45 2.00 -0.46 9.65
N LEU A 46 2.00 0.48 8.70
CA LEU A 46 2.86 0.39 7.51
C LEU A 46 4.34 0.30 7.89
N GLU A 47 4.78 1.09 8.87
CA GLU A 47 6.17 1.07 9.33
C GLU A 47 6.55 -0.28 9.96
N GLN A 48 5.66 -0.85 10.77
CA GLN A 48 5.83 -2.20 11.34
C GLN A 48 5.93 -3.26 10.25
N LEU A 49 4.97 -3.28 9.32
CA LEU A 49 4.93 -4.25 8.22
C LEU A 49 6.20 -4.18 7.36
N VAL A 50 6.62 -2.96 6.98
CA VAL A 50 7.74 -2.78 6.04
C VAL A 50 9.10 -2.97 6.71
N ARG A 51 9.29 -2.49 7.94
CA ARG A 51 10.61 -2.50 8.59
C ARG A 51 10.86 -3.72 9.45
N VAL A 52 9.81 -4.37 9.94
CA VAL A 52 9.95 -5.50 10.87
C VAL A 52 9.54 -6.79 10.20
N GLU A 53 8.32 -6.86 9.67
CA GLU A 53 7.76 -8.13 9.18
C GLU A 53 8.31 -8.51 7.80
N ARG A 54 8.34 -7.57 6.86
CA ARG A 54 8.81 -7.82 5.49
C ARG A 54 10.25 -8.34 5.43
N PRO A 55 11.23 -7.82 6.18
CA PRO A 55 12.59 -8.38 6.17
C PRO A 55 12.65 -9.81 6.71
N GLN A 56 11.81 -10.16 7.69
CA GLN A 56 11.76 -11.51 8.23
C GLN A 56 11.24 -12.49 7.17
N VAL A 57 10.10 -12.18 6.56
CA VAL A 57 9.50 -12.94 5.46
C VAL A 57 10.49 -13.11 4.30
N VAL A 58 11.11 -12.01 3.85
CA VAL A 58 12.11 -12.06 2.77
C VAL A 58 13.31 -12.95 3.13
N SER A 59 13.76 -12.94 4.39
CA SER A 59 14.87 -13.79 4.82
C SER A 59 14.50 -15.29 4.81
N VAL A 60 13.28 -15.63 5.20
CA VAL A 60 12.75 -17.00 5.16
C VAL A 60 12.62 -17.46 3.71
N VAL A 61 12.00 -16.66 2.85
CA VAL A 61 11.84 -16.96 1.42
C VAL A 61 13.20 -17.11 0.74
N GLN A 62 14.18 -16.25 1.05
CA GLN A 62 15.53 -16.34 0.50
C GLN A 62 16.24 -17.63 0.95
N TRP A 63 16.10 -18.02 2.22
CA TRP A 63 16.65 -19.26 2.73
C TRP A 63 15.97 -20.47 2.08
N ALA A 64 14.64 -20.50 1.99
CA ALA A 64 13.89 -21.57 1.34
C ALA A 64 14.30 -21.72 -0.14
N ALA A 65 14.48 -20.60 -0.85
CA ALA A 65 14.94 -20.58 -2.24
C ALA A 65 16.40 -21.05 -2.41
N SER A 66 17.22 -20.99 -1.35
CA SER A 66 18.61 -21.49 -1.36
C SER A 66 18.71 -23.01 -1.14
N ASN A 67 17.66 -23.65 -0.62
CA ASN A 67 17.64 -25.07 -0.26
C ASN A 67 17.08 -26.00 -1.37
N GLY A 68 16.57 -25.49 -2.49
CA GLY A 68 16.11 -26.34 -3.59
C GLY A 68 15.01 -25.74 -4.48
N ASP A 69 14.44 -26.57 -5.36
CA ASP A 69 13.45 -26.18 -6.37
C ASP A 69 12.20 -25.55 -5.76
N ARG A 70 11.73 -24.46 -6.37
CA ARG A 70 10.78 -23.48 -5.80
C ARG A 70 9.33 -23.99 -5.82
N SER A 71 9.08 -25.12 -6.47
CA SER A 71 7.75 -25.69 -6.69
C SER A 71 7.31 -26.67 -5.60
N GLU A 72 8.24 -27.26 -4.83
CA GLU A 72 7.95 -28.29 -3.82
C GLU A 72 8.24 -27.84 -2.38
N ASN A 73 8.91 -26.71 -2.19
CA ASN A 73 9.32 -26.26 -0.86
C ASN A 73 8.23 -25.42 -0.18
N ALA A 74 7.57 -25.99 0.84
CA ALA A 74 6.47 -25.37 1.58
C ALA A 74 6.86 -24.01 2.20
N ASP A 75 8.10 -23.86 2.63
CA ASP A 75 8.62 -22.63 3.24
C ASP A 75 8.76 -21.48 2.21
N TYR A 76 8.81 -21.77 0.91
CA TYR A 76 8.80 -20.75 -0.13
C TYR A 76 7.38 -20.30 -0.49
N ILE A 77 6.40 -21.21 -0.38
CA ILE A 77 4.99 -20.93 -0.71
C ILE A 77 4.28 -20.22 0.45
N TYR A 78 4.67 -20.53 1.69
CA TYR A 78 4.00 -20.06 2.90
C TYR A 78 4.86 -19.19 3.83
N GLY A 79 6.13 -18.94 3.48
CA GLY A 79 7.09 -18.17 4.27
C GLY A 79 7.17 -16.68 3.94
#